data_AF-A0AAD7VZQ1-F1
#
_entry.id   AF-A0AAD7VZQ1-F1
#
_cell.length_a   1.000
_cell.length_b   1.000
_cell.length_c   1.000
_cell.angle_alpha   90.00
_cell.angle_beta   90.00
_cell.angle_gamma   90.00
#
_symmetry.space_group_name_H-M   'P 1'
#
loop_
_entity.id
_entity.type
_entity.pdbx_description
1 polymer ?
#
loop_
_entity_poly.entity_id
_entity_poly.type
_entity_poly.pdbx_seq_one_letter_code
_entity_poly.pdbx_strand_id
1 'polypeptide(L)'
;MSISHTGIPHVVVVTKVDELCPLVKEDLKRVYKCKLLKEKMEELSSKVGIPMNRILSVKDYHEENKLQDDVDELLLNTLSQIVDYANEYVKRLAPRNQQSL
;
A
#
# COMPACT_ATOMS: atom_id res chain seq x y z
N MET A 1 20.55 -2.28 -4.27
CA MET A 1 20.43 -0.89 -3.82
C MET A 1 19.02 -0.72 -3.28
N SER A 2 18.85 -0.44 -1.98
CA SER A 2 17.53 -0.24 -1.38
C SER A 2 17.04 1.17 -1.67
N ILE A 3 15.81 1.32 -2.18
CA ILE A 3 15.21 2.63 -2.50
C ILE A 3 14.91 3.48 -1.26
N SER A 4 14.94 2.87 -0.07
CA SER A 4 14.73 3.57 1.20
C SER A 4 15.72 4.72 1.49
N HIS A 5 16.80 4.87 0.73
CA HIS A 5 17.86 5.86 0.96
C HIS A 5 17.69 7.17 0.18
N THR A 6 16.67 7.33 -0.67
CA THR A 6 16.57 8.51 -1.57
C THR A 6 16.06 9.78 -0.89
N GLY A 7 15.80 9.76 0.43
CA GLY A 7 15.25 10.90 1.18
C GLY A 7 13.76 11.19 0.89
N ILE A 8 13.16 10.43 -0.02
CA ILE A 8 11.77 10.54 -0.47
C ILE A 8 10.92 9.48 0.26
N PRO A 9 9.69 9.79 0.69
CA PRO A 9 8.78 8.79 1.23
C PRO A 9 8.33 7.85 0.10
N HIS A 10 8.41 6.53 0.34
CA HIS A 10 7.95 5.52 -0.61
C HIS A 10 6.76 4.75 -0.03
N VAL A 11 5.80 4.46 -0.90
CA VAL A 11 4.71 3.50 -0.70
C VAL A 11 4.79 2.51 -1.84
N VAL A 12 4.71 1.21 -1.55
CA VAL A 12 4.64 0.16 -2.57
C VAL A 12 3.19 -0.27 -2.70
N VAL A 13 2.70 -0.36 -3.93
CA VAL A 13 1.38 -0.93 -4.22
C VAL A 13 1.60 -2.26 -4.96
N VAL A 14 1.15 -3.34 -4.34
CA VAL A 14 1.13 -4.68 -4.93
C VAL A 14 -0.23 -4.86 -5.59
N THR A 15 -0.23 -5.10 -6.89
CA THR A 15 -1.46 -5.23 -7.66
C THR A 15 -1.70 -6.67 -8.12
N LYS A 16 -2.84 -6.91 -8.79
CA LYS A 16 -3.24 -8.25 -9.30
C LYS A 16 -3.22 -9.34 -8.21
N VAL A 17 -3.59 -8.97 -6.99
CA VAL A 17 -3.53 -9.87 -5.82
C VAL A 17 -4.52 -11.04 -5.89
N ASP A 18 -5.58 -10.88 -6.68
CA ASP A 18 -6.57 -11.90 -7.00
C ASP A 18 -6.01 -12.97 -7.97
N GLU A 19 -5.06 -12.62 -8.83
CA GLU A 19 -4.36 -13.60 -9.68
C GLU A 19 -3.39 -14.47 -8.86
N LEU A 20 -2.78 -13.89 -7.82
CA LEU A 20 -1.83 -14.60 -6.95
C LEU A 20 -2.52 -15.57 -5.99
N CYS A 21 -3.69 -15.20 -5.44
CA CYS A 21 -4.32 -15.94 -4.35
C CYS A 21 -5.80 -16.25 -4.67
N PRO A 22 -6.16 -17.52 -4.93
CA PRO A 22 -7.55 -17.91 -5.21
C PRO A 22 -8.55 -17.48 -4.11
N LEU A 23 -8.10 -17.46 -2.85
CA LEU A 23 -8.91 -16.98 -1.73
C LEU A 23 -9.28 -15.50 -1.85
N VAL A 24 -8.40 -14.70 -2.44
CA VAL A 24 -8.61 -13.26 -2.68
C VAL A 24 -9.48 -13.04 -3.91
N LYS A 25 -9.34 -13.91 -4.92
CA LYS A 25 -10.22 -13.93 -6.09
C LYS A 25 -11.68 -14.23 -5.72
N GLU A 26 -11.89 -15.14 -4.77
CA GLU A 26 -13.21 -15.49 -4.26
C GLU A 26 -13.81 -14.37 -3.40
N ASP A 27 -13.01 -13.80 -2.50
CA ASP A 27 -13.43 -12.73 -1.60
C ASP A 27 -12.28 -11.76 -1.37
N LEU A 28 -12.39 -10.56 -1.93
CA LEU A 28 -11.37 -9.52 -1.86
C LEU A 28 -11.12 -9.05 -0.40
N LYS A 29 -12.07 -9.25 0.51
CA LYS A 29 -11.90 -8.92 1.95
C LYS A 29 -10.87 -9.84 2.61
N ARG A 30 -10.42 -10.89 1.91
CA ARG A 30 -9.38 -11.83 2.36
C ARG A 30 -7.97 -11.45 1.92
N VAL A 31 -7.77 -10.30 1.25
CA VAL A 31 -6.43 -9.77 0.88
C VAL A 31 -5.45 -9.93 2.03
N TYR A 32 -5.76 -9.35 3.20
CA TYR A 32 -4.87 -9.40 4.37
C TYR A 32 -4.93 -10.71 5.19
N LYS A 33 -5.74 -11.67 4.76
CA LYS A 33 -5.84 -13.02 5.36
C LYS A 33 -5.09 -14.07 4.53
N CYS A 34 -4.74 -13.77 3.28
CA CYS A 34 -4.02 -14.69 2.41
C CYS A 34 -2.54 -14.81 2.83
N LYS A 35 -2.13 -16.00 3.29
CA LYS A 35 -0.75 -16.27 3.72
C LYS A 35 0.26 -16.08 2.58
N LEU A 36 -0.04 -16.58 1.39
CA LEU A 36 0.83 -16.46 0.21
C LEU A 36 1.10 -15.00 -0.16
N LEU A 37 0.06 -14.15 -0.11
CA LEU A 37 0.21 -12.72 -0.36
C LEU A 37 1.07 -12.07 0.72
N LYS A 38 0.84 -12.40 1.99
CA LYS A 38 1.66 -11.90 3.11
C LYS A 38 3.14 -12.25 2.95
N GLU A 39 3.46 -13.51 2.63
CA GLU A 39 4.84 -13.96 2.41
C GLU A 39 5.49 -13.20 1.24
N LYS A 40 4.74 -12.96 0.16
CA LYS A 40 5.22 -12.15 -0.97
C LYS A 40 5.47 -10.69 -0.59
N MET A 41 4.60 -10.09 0.21
CA MET A 41 4.82 -8.75 0.74
C MET A 41 6.04 -8.67 1.66
N GLU A 42 6.27 -9.68 2.51
CA GLU A 42 7.45 -9.77 3.38
C GLU A 42 8.75 -9.92 2.56
N GLU A 43 8.72 -10.75 1.50
CA GLU A 43 9.81 -10.89 0.54
C GLU A 43 10.12 -9.56 -0.16
N LEU A 44 9.07 -8.84 -0.61
CA LEU A 44 9.20 -7.52 -1.22
C LEU A 44 9.79 -6.52 -0.24
N SER A 45 9.27 -6.47 0.99
CA SER A 45 9.75 -5.60 2.07
C SER A 45 11.25 -5.75 2.29
N SER A 46 11.72 -6.99 2.40
CA SER A 46 13.15 -7.32 2.53
C SER A 46 13.97 -6.87 1.32
N LYS A 47 13.46 -7.10 0.09
CA LYS A 47 14.15 -6.76 -1.16
C LYS A 47 14.27 -5.26 -1.42
N VAL A 48 13.21 -4.50 -1.18
CA VAL A 48 13.16 -3.05 -1.47
C VAL A 48 13.52 -2.17 -0.27
N GLY A 49 13.65 -2.76 0.92
CA GLY A 49 13.96 -2.07 2.17
C GLY A 49 12.85 -1.14 2.66
N ILE A 50 11.60 -1.42 2.28
CA ILE A 50 10.41 -0.67 2.69
C ILE A 50 9.68 -1.46 3.76
N PRO A 51 9.31 -0.88 4.92
CA PRO A 51 8.62 -1.61 5.97
C PRO A 51 7.22 -2.06 5.51
N MET A 52 6.78 -3.21 6.02
CA MET A 52 5.50 -3.84 5.66
C MET A 52 4.29 -2.92 5.75
N ASN A 53 4.27 -1.98 6.71
CA ASN A 53 3.17 -1.03 6.87
C ASN A 53 3.05 -0.03 5.70
N ARG A 54 4.04 0.07 4.81
CA ARG A 54 4.01 0.91 3.60
C ARG A 54 3.87 0.11 2.31
N ILE A 55 3.51 -1.18 2.43
CA ILE A 55 3.20 -2.05 1.30
C ILE A 55 1.70 -2.29 1.31
N LEU A 56 1.02 -1.72 0.33
CA LEU A 56 -0.44 -1.80 0.16
C LEU A 56 -0.76 -2.83 -0.91
N SER A 57 -1.91 -3.49 -0.79
CA SER A 57 -2.34 -4.55 -1.71
C SER A 57 -3.68 -4.18 -2.31
N VAL A 58 -3.78 -4.23 -3.62
CA VAL A 58 -4.99 -3.87 -4.38
C VAL A 58 -5.27 -4.89 -5.48
N LYS A 59 -6.55 -5.00 -5.84
CA LYS A 59 -6.94 -5.56 -7.12
C LYS A 59 -7.08 -4.40 -8.10
N ASP A 60 -6.48 -4.53 -9.29
CA ASP A 60 -6.65 -3.56 -10.37
C ASP A 60 -7.87 -3.94 -11.22
N TYR A 61 -8.44 -2.95 -11.90
CA TYR A 61 -9.33 -3.20 -13.03
C TYR A 61 -8.48 -3.55 -14.25
N HIS A 62 -8.69 -4.75 -14.80
CA HIS A 62 -7.98 -5.16 -16.01
C HIS A 62 -8.94 -5.65 -17.10
N GLU A 63 -9.83 -6.59 -16.77
CA GLU A 63 -10.80 -7.16 -17.72
C GLU A 63 -12.26 -6.79 -17.37
N GLU A 64 -12.47 -6.18 -16.20
CA GLU A 64 -13.79 -5.86 -15.71
C GLU A 64 -14.34 -4.59 -16.38
N ASN A 65 -15.52 -4.73 -16.98
CA ASN A 65 -16.22 -3.63 -17.65
C ASN A 65 -17.17 -2.85 -16.72
N LYS A 66 -17.23 -3.23 -15.44
CA LYS A 66 -18.12 -2.64 -14.44
C LYS A 66 -17.34 -2.38 -13.15
N LEU A 67 -17.72 -1.30 -12.48
CA LEU A 67 -17.27 -1.00 -11.12
C LEU A 67 -17.71 -2.11 -10.15
N GLN A 68 -16.93 -2.30 -9.11
CA GLN A 68 -17.11 -3.35 -8.11
C GLN A 68 -16.76 -2.75 -6.75
N ASP A 69 -17.77 -2.61 -5.90
CA ASP A 69 -17.67 -1.86 -4.64
C ASP A 69 -16.47 -2.26 -3.77
N ASP A 70 -16.18 -3.56 -3.62
CA ASP A 70 -15.05 -4.03 -2.81
C ASP A 70 -13.69 -3.59 -3.41
N VAL A 71 -13.57 -3.54 -4.75
CA VAL A 71 -12.35 -3.10 -5.45
C VAL A 71 -12.21 -1.59 -5.32
N ASP A 72 -13.31 -0.86 -5.53
CA ASP A 72 -13.34 0.60 -5.39
C ASP A 72 -12.99 1.02 -3.95
N GLU A 73 -13.58 0.36 -2.95
CA GLU A 73 -13.26 0.58 -1.53
C GLU A 73 -11.77 0.37 -1.25
N LEU A 74 -11.19 -0.72 -1.76
CA LEU A 74 -9.78 -1.05 -1.55
C LEU A 74 -8.84 -0.05 -2.24
N LEU A 75 -9.18 0.40 -3.45
CA LEU A 75 -8.43 1.42 -4.20
C LEU A 75 -8.52 2.79 -3.52
N LEU A 76 -9.72 3.22 -3.12
CA LEU A 76 -9.97 4.48 -2.40
C LEU A 76 -9.23 4.52 -1.06
N ASN A 77 -9.27 3.41 -0.30
CA ASN A 77 -8.52 3.28 0.94
C ASN A 77 -7.00 3.32 0.70
N THR A 78 -6.51 2.73 -0.38
CA THR A 78 -5.08 2.77 -0.76
C THR A 78 -4.65 4.18 -1.12
N LEU A 79 -5.44 4.91 -1.92
CA LEU A 79 -5.18 6.30 -2.27
C LEU A 79 -5.19 7.21 -1.03
N SER A 80 -6.14 7.01 -0.12
CA SER A 80 -6.21 7.76 1.14
C SER A 80 -4.95 7.58 1.97
N GLN A 81 -4.47 6.34 2.13
CA GLN A 81 -3.22 6.06 2.85
C GLN A 81 -2.00 6.71 2.18
N ILE A 82 -1.92 6.73 0.84
CA ILE A 82 -0.83 7.41 0.12
C ILE A 82 -0.84 8.92 0.43
N VAL A 83 -2.01 9.55 0.40
CA VAL A 83 -2.16 10.98 0.73
C VAL A 83 -1.78 11.24 2.19
N ASP A 84 -2.17 10.37 3.11
CA ASP A 84 -1.80 10.48 4.53
C ASP A 84 -0.28 10.40 4.72
N TYR A 85 0.40 9.44 4.07
CA TYR A 85 1.86 9.36 4.12
C TYR A 85 2.56 10.59 3.54
N ALA A 86 2.03 11.13 2.44
CA ALA A 86 2.54 12.37 1.85
C ALA A 86 2.36 13.56 2.81
N ASN A 87 1.20 13.68 3.44
CA ASN A 87 0.91 14.73 4.42
C ASN A 87 1.81 14.62 5.67
N GLU A 88 2.02 13.41 6.20
CA GLU A 88 2.96 13.16 7.29
C GLU A 88 4.39 13.53 6.94
N TYR A 89 4.81 13.29 5.69
CA TYR A 89 6.12 13.70 5.22
C TYR A 89 6.24 15.24 5.18
N VAL A 90 5.27 15.93 4.58
CA VAL A 90 5.25 17.41 4.53
C VAL A 90 5.25 18.02 5.93
N LYS A 91 4.44 17.48 6.87
CA LYS A 91 4.41 17.93 8.27
C LYS A 91 5.76 17.78 8.97
N ARG A 92 6.54 16.74 8.65
CA ARG A 92 7.89 16.56 9.21
C ARG A 92 8.90 17.56 8.66
N LEU A 93 8.68 18.07 7.44
CA LEU A 93 9.51 19.11 6.85
C LEU A 93 9.15 20.52 7.32
N ALA A 94 7.94 20.72 7.84
CA ALA A 94 7.52 22.02 8.35
C ALA A 94 8.38 22.41 9.57
N PRO A 95 8.89 23.66 9.62
CA PRO A 95 9.64 24.14 10.78
C PRO A 95 8.78 24.03 12.03
N ARG A 96 9.30 23.41 13.08
CA ARG A 96 8.67 23.46 14.40
C ARG A 96 8.73 24.92 14.86
N ASN A 97 7.61 25.62 14.82
CA ASN A 97 7.51 26.89 15.53
C ASN A 97 7.80 26.58 17.01
N GLN A 98 8.98 27.00 17.50
CA GLN A 98 9.24 27.07 18.93
C GLN A 98 8.25 28.08 19.48
N GLN A 99 7.12 27.61 20.01
CA GLN A 99 6.35 28.40 20.96
C GLN A 99 7.18 28.43 22.24
N SER A 100 8.01 29.46 22.34
CA SER A 100 8.58 29.94 23.58
C SER A 100 7.41 30.31 24.50
N LEU A 101 7.28 29.59 25.61
CA LEU A 101 6.65 30.10 26.83
C LEU A 101 7.71 30.81 27.66
#